data_AF-A0A7S7M1J4-F1
#
_entry.id   AF-A0A7S7M1J4-F1
#
_cell.length_a   1.000
_cell.length_b   1.000
_cell.length_c   1.000
_cell.angle_alpha   90.00
_cell.angle_beta   90.00
_cell.angle_gamma   90.00
#
_symmetry.space_group_name_H-M   'P 1'
#
loop_
_entity.id
_entity.type
_entity.pdbx_description
1 polymer ?
#
loop_
_entity_poly.entity_id
_entity_poly.type
_entity_poly.pdbx_seq_one_letter_code
_entity_poly.pdbx_strand_id
1 'polypeptide(L)'
;MNYSILVIATATLLISGCAQKATVLAIQPAEVDRMASTKKVAVSAFSHDIAGLSNKIEVELAGKKVDGKNYFTTISRSDINKVLEEQRLQNSGLFDDSSSVKMGKLLGAQALISGNVSVVSMSDKYFYKKRTKCSDDKCKETYEYSVRCTKREMSMSAQMKIVDVQKGDIIYAETISREGTWKRCVDDKKDLPSKAYGLNMLADEISGSFVQKLVPYYATYKVLLLDEPDLEYSDMQEDELKYALEYIKYKRYDKAEELLSRLLESTSDKSYVAAYNLAIIKEVQGDLMSAKQLCELADSLTIQPVEAVDLAILRINQSISSHRQAQKQIQQ
;
A
#
# COMPACT_ATOMS: atom_id res chain seq x y z
N MET A 1 49.47 -46.38 24.06
CA MET A 1 48.62 -45.20 24.35
C MET A 1 48.86 -44.19 23.24
N ASN A 2 47.86 -43.99 22.37
CA ASN A 2 47.54 -42.72 21.69
C ASN A 2 46.43 -43.00 20.66
N TYR A 3 45.20 -42.61 21.01
CA TYR A 3 44.06 -42.56 20.10
C TYR A 3 44.07 -41.20 19.40
N SER A 4 44.19 -41.18 18.08
CA SER A 4 43.90 -39.99 17.26
C SER A 4 42.41 -39.96 16.92
N ILE A 5 41.68 -39.04 17.53
CA ILE A 5 40.27 -38.77 17.25
C ILE A 5 40.22 -37.78 16.07
N LEU A 6 39.68 -38.23 14.95
CA LEU A 6 39.40 -37.42 13.77
C LEU A 6 38.07 -36.69 13.99
N VAL A 7 38.13 -35.40 14.35
CA VAL A 7 36.94 -34.54 14.44
C VAL A 7 36.58 -34.06 13.03
N ILE A 8 35.57 -34.68 12.42
CA ILE A 8 34.97 -34.20 11.18
C ILE A 8 34.02 -33.05 11.56
N ALA A 9 34.43 -31.82 11.28
CA ALA A 9 33.58 -30.65 11.38
C ALA A 9 32.56 -30.68 10.23
N THR A 10 31.33 -31.12 10.53
CA THR A 10 30.19 -31.00 9.64
C THR A 10 29.81 -29.52 9.49
N ALA A 11 30.18 -28.94 8.35
CA ALA A 11 29.72 -27.63 7.93
C ALA A 11 28.22 -27.70 7.64
N THR A 12 27.41 -27.16 8.55
CA THR A 12 25.97 -26.93 8.34
C THR A 12 25.80 -25.92 7.20
N LEU A 13 25.52 -26.43 6.00
CA LEU A 13 25.01 -25.62 4.90
C LEU A 13 23.64 -25.06 5.33
N LEU A 14 23.61 -23.78 5.67
CA LEU A 14 22.37 -23.02 5.76
C LEU A 14 21.85 -22.81 4.34
N ILE A 15 20.97 -23.71 3.90
CA ILE A 15 20.22 -23.57 2.66
C ILE A 15 19.18 -22.47 2.91
N SER A 16 19.44 -21.26 2.43
CA SER A 16 18.47 -20.18 2.40
C SER A 16 17.47 -20.44 1.27
N GLY A 17 16.54 -21.37 1.52
CA GLY A 17 15.37 -21.60 0.67
C GLY A 17 14.55 -20.32 0.57
N CYS A 18 14.42 -19.78 -0.65
CA CYS A 18 13.60 -18.60 -0.91
C CYS A 18 12.13 -19.05 -0.92
N ALA A 19 11.51 -19.10 0.26
CA ALA A 19 10.16 -19.63 0.42
C ALA A 19 9.14 -18.90 -0.48
N GLN A 20 8.34 -19.68 -1.20
CA GLN A 20 7.44 -19.19 -2.24
C GLN A 20 6.29 -18.35 -1.66
N LYS A 21 5.76 -17.39 -2.44
CA LYS A 21 4.64 -16.53 -2.02
C LYS A 21 3.52 -16.46 -3.05
N ALA A 22 2.27 -16.48 -2.60
CA ALA A 22 1.09 -16.15 -3.38
C ALA A 22 0.79 -14.64 -3.31
N THR A 23 0.23 -14.05 -4.36
CA THR A 23 -0.24 -12.66 -4.34
C THR A 23 -1.74 -12.64 -4.15
N VAL A 24 -2.21 -12.05 -3.05
CA VAL A 24 -3.62 -11.90 -2.72
C VAL A 24 -4.05 -10.47 -3.07
N LEU A 25 -5.26 -10.33 -3.61
CA LEU A 25 -5.94 -9.06 -3.81
C LEU A 25 -7.07 -8.96 -2.79
N ALA A 26 -7.00 -7.97 -1.89
CA ALA A 26 -8.03 -7.77 -0.87
C ALA A 26 -8.57 -6.34 -0.92
N ILE A 27 -9.87 -6.20 -0.69
CA ILE A 27 -10.49 -4.89 -0.51
C ILE A 27 -10.21 -4.38 0.91
N GLN A 28 -9.82 -3.11 0.99
CA GLN A 28 -9.67 -2.38 2.24
C GLN A 28 -10.78 -1.32 2.35
N PRO A 29 -11.39 -1.16 3.53
CA PRO A 29 -12.34 -0.09 3.76
C PRO A 29 -11.63 1.28 3.75
N ALA A 30 -12.40 2.34 3.49
CA ALA A 30 -11.96 3.69 3.81
C ALA A 30 -11.68 3.81 5.31
N GLU A 31 -10.57 4.45 5.66
CA GLU A 31 -10.19 4.77 7.04
C GLU A 31 -11.19 5.73 7.67
N VAL A 32 -11.64 6.73 6.92
CA VAL A 32 -12.61 7.73 7.38
C VAL A 32 -14.03 7.25 7.09
N ASP A 33 -14.57 6.39 7.95
CA ASP A 33 -15.85 5.70 7.75
C ASP A 33 -17.02 6.64 7.40
N ARG A 34 -17.10 7.82 8.03
CA ARG A 34 -18.15 8.82 7.77
C ARG A 34 -18.16 9.35 6.34
N MET A 35 -17.03 9.29 5.63
CA MET A 35 -16.95 9.66 4.21
C MET A 35 -17.81 8.76 3.32
N ALA A 36 -18.16 7.55 3.78
CA ALA A 36 -19.10 6.70 3.08
C ALA A 36 -20.49 7.32 2.96
N SER A 37 -20.90 8.15 3.92
CA SER A 37 -22.21 8.82 3.92
C SER A 37 -22.18 10.27 3.43
N THR A 38 -20.99 10.88 3.30
CA THR A 38 -20.81 12.27 2.87
C THR A 38 -20.19 12.35 1.47
N LYS A 39 -20.93 11.87 0.46
CA LYS A 39 -20.44 11.68 -0.91
C LYS A 39 -20.29 12.98 -1.72
N LYS A 40 -20.98 14.07 -1.38
CA LYS A 40 -20.87 15.35 -2.08
C LYS A 40 -19.82 16.23 -1.40
N VAL A 41 -18.65 16.36 -2.02
CA VAL A 41 -17.44 16.90 -1.39
C VAL A 41 -17.01 18.19 -2.06
N ALA A 42 -16.71 19.22 -1.26
CA ALA A 42 -16.02 20.43 -1.72
C ALA A 42 -14.58 20.46 -1.20
N VAL A 43 -13.65 20.91 -2.02
CA VAL A 43 -12.25 21.14 -1.62
C VAL A 43 -11.94 22.62 -1.69
N SER A 44 -11.70 23.23 -0.54
CA SER A 44 -11.29 24.63 -0.45
C SER A 44 -9.85 24.82 -0.93
N ALA A 45 -9.52 26.03 -1.39
CA ALA A 45 -8.12 26.38 -1.62
C ALA A 45 -7.32 26.26 -0.31
N PHE A 46 -6.19 25.56 -0.37
CA PHE A 46 -5.31 25.42 0.79
C PHE A 46 -4.45 26.68 0.95
N SER A 47 -4.22 27.10 2.19
CA SER A 47 -3.30 28.20 2.46
C SER A 47 -1.87 27.78 2.11
N HIS A 48 -1.09 28.69 1.51
CA HIS A 48 0.30 28.46 1.09
C HIS A 48 0.50 27.29 0.08
N ASP A 49 -0.54 26.94 -0.67
CA ASP A 49 -0.51 25.84 -1.64
C ASP A 49 0.25 26.17 -2.92
N ILE A 50 1.58 26.14 -2.83
CA ILE A 50 2.47 26.45 -3.96
C ILE A 50 2.58 25.31 -4.99
N ALA A 51 2.06 24.12 -4.69
CA ALA A 51 2.16 22.92 -5.53
C ALA A 51 0.81 22.47 -6.12
N GLY A 52 -0.26 23.20 -5.83
CA GLY A 52 -1.61 22.88 -6.28
C GLY A 52 -2.19 21.61 -5.65
N LEU A 53 -1.78 21.26 -4.43
CA LEU A 53 -2.23 20.08 -3.69
C LEU A 53 -3.76 20.03 -3.58
N SER A 54 -4.40 21.14 -3.26
CA SER A 54 -5.85 21.21 -3.11
C SER A 54 -6.57 20.88 -4.44
N ASN A 55 -5.99 21.24 -5.59
CA ASN A 55 -6.55 20.89 -6.90
C ASN A 55 -6.31 19.41 -7.24
N LYS A 56 -5.15 18.87 -6.89
CA LYS A 56 -4.85 17.43 -7.05
C LYS A 56 -5.83 16.56 -6.27
N ILE A 57 -6.12 16.94 -5.01
CA ILE A 57 -7.12 16.25 -4.18
C ILE A 57 -8.50 16.27 -4.84
N GLU A 58 -8.95 17.42 -5.34
CA GLU A 58 -10.25 17.55 -6.02
C GLU A 58 -10.34 16.67 -7.28
N VAL A 59 -9.30 16.71 -8.14
CA VAL A 59 -9.23 15.89 -9.35
C VAL A 59 -9.20 14.40 -9.02
N GLU A 60 -8.44 14.00 -8.01
CA GLU A 60 -8.40 12.61 -7.58
C GLU A 60 -9.74 12.14 -7.04
N LEU A 61 -10.39 12.91 -6.17
CA LEU A 61 -11.73 12.58 -5.65
C LEU A 61 -12.75 12.43 -6.79
N ALA A 62 -12.74 13.35 -7.75
CA ALA A 62 -13.62 13.32 -8.92
C ALA A 62 -13.38 12.08 -9.80
N GLY A 63 -12.12 11.63 -9.88
CA GLY A 63 -11.70 10.48 -10.66
C GLY A 63 -11.85 9.13 -9.95
N LYS A 64 -12.05 9.09 -8.61
CA LYS A 64 -12.17 7.84 -7.87
C LYS A 64 -13.48 7.13 -8.23
N LYS A 65 -13.33 5.91 -8.74
CA LYS A 65 -14.43 5.00 -9.03
C LYS A 65 -14.36 3.75 -8.17
N VAL A 66 -15.52 3.32 -7.70
CA VAL A 66 -15.73 2.01 -7.08
C VAL A 66 -16.89 1.34 -7.82
N ASP A 67 -16.71 0.08 -8.21
CA ASP A 67 -17.66 -0.68 -9.05
C ASP A 67 -18.10 0.07 -10.33
N GLY A 68 -17.15 0.75 -10.96
CA GLY A 68 -17.36 1.49 -12.21
C GLY A 68 -18.08 2.84 -12.07
N LYS A 69 -18.52 3.22 -10.87
CA LYS A 69 -19.22 4.47 -10.58
C LYS A 69 -18.33 5.43 -9.80
N ASN A 70 -18.49 6.74 -10.02
CA ASN A 70 -17.79 7.74 -9.22
C ASN A 70 -18.21 7.60 -7.76
N TYR A 71 -17.23 7.47 -6.86
CA TYR A 71 -17.51 7.30 -5.43
C TYR A 71 -17.91 8.62 -4.77
N PHE A 72 -17.35 9.74 -5.25
CA PHE A 72 -17.68 11.09 -4.80
C PHE A 72 -18.29 11.93 -5.91
N THR A 73 -19.13 12.89 -5.51
CA THR A 73 -19.54 14.03 -6.34
C THR A 73 -18.78 15.24 -5.87
N THR A 74 -17.85 15.74 -6.68
CA THR A 74 -17.07 16.94 -6.33
C THR A 74 -17.80 18.21 -6.76
N ILE A 75 -17.75 19.25 -5.93
CA ILE A 75 -18.22 20.59 -6.27
C ILE A 75 -17.07 21.39 -6.87
N SER A 76 -17.32 22.03 -8.01
CA SER A 76 -16.32 22.80 -8.74
C SER A 76 -15.82 23.99 -7.94
N ARG A 77 -14.51 24.25 -8.02
CA ARG A 77 -13.89 25.50 -7.54
C ARG A 77 -14.52 26.77 -8.09
N SER A 78 -14.98 26.78 -9.34
CA SER A 78 -15.62 27.97 -9.91
C SER A 78 -16.90 28.33 -9.13
N ASP A 79 -17.63 27.32 -8.67
CA ASP A 79 -18.83 27.52 -7.86
C ASP A 79 -18.46 27.97 -6.45
N ILE A 80 -17.37 27.44 -5.89
CA ILE A 80 -16.79 27.91 -4.63
C ILE A 80 -16.43 29.39 -4.70
N ASN A 81 -15.72 29.80 -5.75
CA ASN A 81 -15.27 31.17 -5.93
C ASN A 81 -16.44 32.15 -6.11
N LYS A 82 -17.47 31.77 -6.88
CA LYS A 82 -18.69 32.58 -7.05
C LYS A 82 -19.37 32.83 -5.71
N VAL A 83 -19.58 31.77 -4.92
CA VAL A 83 -20.19 31.89 -3.59
C VAL A 83 -19.32 32.74 -2.66
N LEU A 84 -18.00 32.62 -2.71
CA LEU A 84 -17.07 33.44 -1.93
C LEU A 84 -17.14 34.93 -2.33
N GLU A 85 -17.22 35.24 -3.62
CA GLU A 85 -17.37 36.60 -4.12
C GLU A 85 -18.70 37.22 -3.65
N GLU A 86 -19.79 36.47 -3.75
CA GLU A 86 -21.11 36.88 -3.24
C GLU A 86 -21.09 37.12 -1.72
N GLN A 87 -20.45 36.24 -0.94
CA GLN A 87 -20.35 36.41 0.51
C GLN A 87 -19.46 37.59 0.93
N ARG A 88 -18.36 37.86 0.22
CA ARG A 88 -17.47 39.01 0.48
C ARG A 88 -18.19 40.34 0.28
N LEU A 89 -19.09 40.42 -0.71
CA LEU A 89 -19.94 41.58 -0.94
C LEU A 89 -20.95 41.79 0.20
N GLN A 90 -21.35 40.72 0.90
CA GLN A 90 -22.38 40.77 1.94
C GLN A 90 -21.84 40.88 3.37
N ASN A 91 -20.64 40.36 3.68
CA ASN A 91 -20.09 40.34 5.04
C ASN A 91 -18.56 40.35 5.04
N SER A 92 -17.94 41.46 5.46
CA SER A 92 -16.49 41.67 5.43
C SER A 92 -15.71 41.08 6.64
N GLY A 93 -16.29 40.15 7.42
CA GLY A 93 -15.78 39.89 8.79
C GLY A 93 -15.89 38.48 9.37
N LEU A 94 -15.79 37.39 8.60
CA LEU A 94 -15.90 36.03 9.15
C LEU A 94 -14.88 35.04 8.57
N PHE A 95 -13.87 34.66 9.37
CA PHE A 95 -13.05 33.45 9.14
C PHE A 95 -12.80 32.75 10.48
N ASP A 96 -13.64 31.76 10.79
CA ASP A 96 -13.53 30.81 11.90
C ASP A 96 -14.12 29.45 11.45
N ASP A 97 -13.98 28.35 12.18
CA ASP A 97 -14.49 27.02 11.80
C ASP A 97 -16.01 26.98 11.55
N SER A 98 -16.77 27.87 12.21
CA SER A 98 -18.20 28.14 11.90
C SER A 98 -18.44 28.61 10.45
N SER A 99 -17.43 29.25 9.84
CA SER A 99 -17.44 29.65 8.43
C SER A 99 -17.34 28.46 7.47
N SER A 100 -16.62 27.39 7.83
CA SER A 100 -16.48 26.19 7.01
C SER A 100 -17.81 25.46 6.85
N VAL A 101 -18.58 25.31 7.93
CA VAL A 101 -19.92 24.71 7.89
C VAL A 101 -20.87 25.58 7.07
N LYS A 102 -20.87 26.91 7.30
CA LYS A 102 -21.70 27.85 6.53
C LYS A 102 -21.37 27.81 5.04
N MET A 103 -20.08 27.81 4.70
CA MET A 103 -19.58 27.69 3.33
C MET A 103 -20.05 26.39 2.68
N GLY A 104 -19.86 25.25 3.36
CA GLY A 104 -20.32 23.96 2.87
C GLY A 104 -21.82 23.95 2.58
N LYS A 105 -22.64 24.54 3.47
CA LYS A 105 -24.11 24.62 3.28
C LYS A 105 -24.47 25.43 2.05
N LEU A 106 -23.82 26.57 1.82
CA LEU A 106 -24.04 27.41 0.63
C LEU A 106 -23.67 26.67 -0.67
N LEU A 107 -22.61 25.87 -0.65
CA LEU A 107 -22.18 25.04 -1.77
C LEU A 107 -23.04 23.78 -1.96
N GLY A 108 -23.95 23.50 -1.02
CA GLY A 108 -24.66 22.23 -0.95
C GLY A 108 -23.72 21.04 -0.83
N ALA A 109 -22.56 21.21 -0.17
CA ALA A 109 -21.60 20.17 0.14
C ALA A 109 -22.05 19.40 1.39
N GLN A 110 -21.76 18.10 1.44
CA GLN A 110 -21.91 17.26 2.63
C GLN A 110 -20.61 17.20 3.44
N ALA A 111 -19.46 17.29 2.77
CA ALA A 111 -18.16 17.40 3.39
C ALA A 111 -17.35 18.55 2.78
N LEU A 112 -16.60 19.25 3.63
CA LEU A 112 -15.65 20.28 3.22
C LEU A 112 -14.24 19.86 3.61
N ILE A 113 -13.35 19.78 2.62
CA ILE A 113 -11.92 19.54 2.80
C ILE A 113 -11.21 20.88 2.74
N SER A 114 -10.36 21.14 3.74
CA SER A 114 -9.54 22.35 3.82
C SER A 114 -8.20 22.03 4.46
N GLY A 115 -7.23 22.94 4.30
CA GLY A 115 -5.89 22.67 4.78
C GLY A 115 -4.88 23.78 4.53
N ASN A 116 -3.66 23.54 4.97
CA ASN A 116 -2.51 24.40 4.78
C ASN A 116 -1.28 23.56 4.41
N VAL A 117 -0.53 24.02 3.41
CA VAL A 117 0.82 23.51 3.12
C VAL A 117 1.80 24.29 4.00
N SER A 118 2.44 23.61 4.96
CA SER A 118 3.17 24.30 6.05
C SER A 118 4.69 24.22 5.90
N VAL A 119 5.23 23.09 5.44
CA VAL A 119 6.68 22.88 5.33
C VAL A 119 7.02 22.60 3.88
N VAL A 120 7.92 23.40 3.33
CA VAL A 120 8.55 23.13 2.03
C VAL A 120 10.04 23.36 2.18
N SER A 121 10.84 22.29 2.10
CA SER A 121 12.30 22.38 2.16
C SER A 121 12.95 21.82 0.91
N MET A 122 14.11 22.36 0.56
CA MET A 122 15.00 21.84 -0.47
C MET A 122 16.43 22.07 -0.01
N SER A 123 17.25 21.03 -0.04
CA SER A 123 18.67 21.11 0.28
C SER A 123 19.50 20.26 -0.67
N ASP A 124 20.70 20.76 -1.01
CA ASP A 124 21.68 20.02 -1.79
C ASP A 124 22.90 19.69 -0.92
N LYS A 125 23.30 18.42 -0.91
CA LYS A 125 24.50 17.91 -0.24
C LYS A 125 25.48 17.38 -1.29
N TYR A 126 26.76 17.65 -1.12
CA TYR A 126 27.80 17.20 -2.04
C TYR A 126 28.57 16.01 -1.47
N PHE A 127 28.93 15.05 -2.32
CA PHE A 127 29.73 13.88 -1.95
C PHE A 127 30.53 13.38 -3.16
N TYR A 128 31.47 12.48 -2.94
CA TYR A 128 32.27 11.87 -4.02
C TYR A 128 31.97 10.39 -4.13
N LYS A 129 32.00 9.87 -5.35
CA LYS A 129 32.01 8.42 -5.62
C LYS A 129 33.27 8.06 -6.38
N LYS A 130 33.87 6.93 -6.04
CA LYS A 130 34.95 6.34 -6.84
C LYS A 130 34.40 5.78 -8.15
N ARG A 131 35.24 5.84 -9.18
CA ARG A 131 35.05 5.30 -10.52
C ARG A 131 36.35 4.68 -10.96
N THR A 132 36.26 3.78 -11.93
CA THR A 132 37.42 3.12 -12.53
C THR A 132 37.43 3.42 -14.02
N LYS A 133 38.60 3.74 -14.57
CA LYS A 133 38.80 3.92 -16.00
C LYS A 133 39.99 3.08 -16.47
N CYS A 134 39.91 2.56 -17.69
CA CYS A 134 41.03 1.89 -18.35
C CYS A 134 42.15 2.90 -18.64
N SER A 135 43.38 2.52 -18.36
CA SER A 135 44.58 3.31 -18.67
C SER A 135 45.01 3.15 -20.14
N ASP A 136 44.61 2.05 -20.79
CA ASP A 136 44.94 1.70 -22.17
C ASP A 136 43.73 1.15 -22.95
N ASP A 137 43.81 1.13 -24.29
CA ASP A 137 42.72 0.64 -25.17
C ASP A 137 42.41 -0.84 -24.96
N LYS A 138 43.36 -1.62 -24.43
CA LYS A 138 43.20 -3.05 -24.11
C LYS A 138 42.70 -3.28 -22.68
N CYS A 139 42.54 -2.21 -21.89
CA CYS A 139 42.11 -2.23 -20.48
C CYS A 139 42.87 -3.23 -19.60
N LYS A 140 44.19 -3.33 -19.77
CA LYS A 140 45.06 -4.18 -18.94
C LYS A 140 45.40 -3.54 -17.61
N GLU A 141 45.42 -2.21 -17.58
CA GLU A 141 45.61 -1.43 -16.37
C GLU A 141 44.41 -0.52 -16.15
N THR A 142 44.03 -0.32 -14.89
CA THR A 142 42.95 0.60 -14.52
C THR A 142 43.41 1.56 -13.42
N TYR A 143 42.80 2.73 -13.38
CA TYR A 143 42.99 3.67 -12.28
C TYR A 143 41.65 4.12 -11.69
N GLU A 144 41.67 4.40 -10.39
CA GLU A 144 40.53 4.99 -9.69
C GLU A 144 40.56 6.51 -9.80
N TYR A 145 39.40 7.11 -10.03
CA TYR A 145 39.19 8.55 -9.93
C TYR A 145 37.89 8.84 -9.18
N SER A 146 37.80 10.03 -8.59
CA SER A 146 36.60 10.44 -7.85
C SER A 146 35.75 11.38 -8.68
N VAL A 147 34.45 11.07 -8.79
CA VAL A 147 33.45 11.95 -9.41
C VAL A 147 32.65 12.66 -8.32
N ARG A 148 32.46 13.97 -8.50
CA ARG A 148 31.61 14.77 -7.62
C ARG A 148 30.16 14.44 -7.91
N CYS A 149 29.39 14.26 -6.85
CA CYS A 149 27.96 14.01 -6.89
C CYS A 149 27.23 15.01 -5.99
N THR A 150 25.99 15.28 -6.36
CA THR A 150 25.05 16.12 -5.61
C THR A 150 23.84 15.26 -5.24
N LYS A 151 23.47 15.28 -3.97
CA LYS A 151 22.24 14.69 -3.41
C LYS A 151 21.28 15.84 -3.11
N ARG A 152 20.12 15.84 -3.76
CA ARG A 152 19.03 16.79 -3.54
C ARG A 152 17.97 16.14 -2.68
N GLU A 153 17.65 16.77 -1.55
CA GLU A 153 16.61 16.35 -0.62
C GLU A 153 15.53 17.43 -0.62
N MET A 154 14.26 17.02 -0.80
CA MET A 154 13.11 17.91 -0.68
C MET A 154 12.10 17.30 0.27
N SER A 155 11.36 18.15 0.98
CA SER A 155 10.22 17.70 1.78
C SER A 155 9.05 18.66 1.63
N MET A 156 7.84 18.11 1.77
CA MET A 156 6.59 18.84 1.79
C MET A 156 5.70 18.30 2.90
N SER A 157 5.05 19.17 3.67
CA SER A 157 4.03 18.78 4.65
C SER A 157 2.75 19.59 4.46
N ALA A 158 1.61 18.90 4.58
CA ALA A 158 0.29 19.50 4.51
C ALA A 158 -0.59 19.05 5.68
N GLN A 159 -1.20 20.02 6.35
CA GLN A 159 -2.24 19.82 7.34
C GLN A 159 -3.59 19.84 6.62
N MET A 160 -4.40 18.79 6.82
CA MET A 160 -5.68 18.63 6.15
C MET A 160 -6.75 18.30 7.18
N LYS A 161 -7.93 18.88 7.01
CA LYS A 161 -9.12 18.57 7.81
C LYS A 161 -10.33 18.38 6.93
N ILE A 162 -11.23 17.52 7.39
CA ILE A 162 -12.53 17.25 6.79
C ILE A 162 -13.61 17.60 7.80
N VAL A 163 -14.51 18.49 7.42
CA VAL A 163 -15.69 18.87 8.21
C VAL A 163 -16.92 18.24 7.58
N ASP A 164 -17.71 17.51 8.38
CA ASP A 164 -19.07 17.11 8.00
C ASP A 164 -19.97 18.34 8.13
N VAL A 165 -20.46 18.82 6.99
CA VAL A 165 -21.23 20.07 6.91
C VAL A 165 -22.63 19.92 7.53
N GLN A 166 -23.17 18.71 7.53
CA GLN A 166 -24.49 18.44 8.09
C GLN A 166 -24.45 18.43 9.61
N LYS A 167 -23.43 17.78 10.18
CA LYS A 167 -23.28 17.65 11.64
C LYS A 167 -22.44 18.76 12.27
N GLY A 168 -21.65 19.47 11.47
CA GLY A 168 -20.85 20.61 11.92
C GLY A 168 -19.59 20.25 12.69
N ASP A 169 -19.11 19.01 12.61
CA ASP A 169 -17.94 18.51 13.34
C ASP A 169 -16.80 18.07 12.39
N ILE A 170 -15.57 18.07 12.92
CA ILE A 170 -14.39 17.58 12.21
C ILE A 170 -14.41 16.05 12.27
N ILE A 171 -14.48 15.40 11.11
CA ILE A 171 -14.50 13.93 11.01
C ILE A 171 -13.12 13.34 10.73
N TYR A 172 -12.18 14.20 10.31
CA TYR A 172 -10.81 13.81 10.07
C TYR A 172 -9.89 15.03 10.12
N ALA A 173 -8.71 14.88 10.72
CA ALA A 173 -7.63 15.85 10.65
C ALA A 173 -6.27 15.16 10.76
N GLU A 174 -5.34 15.48 9.86
CA GLU A 174 -4.01 14.88 9.85
C GLU A 174 -2.99 15.84 9.22
N THR A 175 -1.73 15.70 9.61
CA THR A 175 -0.58 16.23 8.86
C THR A 175 0.08 15.11 8.06
N ILE A 176 0.14 15.24 6.74
CA ILE A 176 0.87 14.30 5.88
C ILE A 176 2.17 14.96 5.41
N SER A 177 3.27 14.26 5.63
CA SER A 177 4.61 14.67 5.19
C SER A 177 5.19 13.66 4.19
N ARG A 178 5.81 14.17 3.13
CA ARG A 178 6.56 13.38 2.14
C ARG A 178 7.93 13.99 1.90
N GLU A 179 8.88 13.12 1.62
CA GLU A 179 10.25 13.51 1.27
C GLU A 179 10.71 12.81 0.00
N GLY A 180 11.48 13.53 -0.81
CA GLY A 180 12.06 13.04 -2.05
C GLY A 180 13.58 13.20 -2.01
N THR A 181 14.29 12.16 -2.46
CA THR A 181 15.75 12.18 -2.58
C THR A 181 16.18 11.84 -3.99
N TRP A 182 16.99 12.72 -4.58
CA TRP A 182 17.61 12.51 -5.89
C TRP A 182 19.11 12.65 -5.81
N LYS A 183 19.83 11.91 -6.66
CA LYS A 183 21.28 11.95 -6.74
C LYS A 183 21.69 12.08 -8.19
N ARG A 184 22.73 12.88 -8.42
CA ARG A 184 23.38 13.04 -9.71
C ARG A 184 24.87 13.21 -9.52
N CYS A 185 25.67 12.46 -10.26
CA CYS A 185 27.09 12.68 -10.43
C CYS A 185 27.37 13.48 -11.72
N VAL A 186 28.51 14.16 -11.79
CA VAL A 186 28.87 15.00 -12.95
C VAL A 186 28.94 14.23 -14.27
N ASP A 187 29.16 12.92 -14.20
CA ASP A 187 29.21 11.96 -15.30
C ASP A 187 27.83 11.34 -15.66
N ASP A 188 26.77 11.64 -14.89
CA ASP A 188 25.42 11.15 -15.17
C ASP A 188 24.73 11.97 -16.26
N LYS A 189 23.99 11.29 -17.14
CA LYS A 189 23.18 11.93 -18.20
C LYS A 189 21.88 12.58 -17.70
N LYS A 190 21.40 12.22 -16.51
CA LYS A 190 20.11 12.67 -15.98
C LYS A 190 20.31 13.83 -15.01
N ASP A 191 19.57 14.92 -15.22
CA ASP A 191 19.60 16.07 -14.33
C ASP A 191 18.85 15.84 -13.01
N LEU A 192 19.22 16.64 -12.00
CA LEU A 192 18.45 16.74 -10.77
C LEU A 192 17.13 17.45 -11.05
N PRO A 193 16.02 17.02 -10.44
CA PRO A 193 14.74 17.69 -10.65
C PRO A 193 14.77 19.12 -10.13
N SER A 194 14.04 20.01 -10.81
CA SER A 194 13.78 21.36 -10.33
C SER A 194 12.93 21.34 -9.06
N LYS A 195 12.93 22.45 -8.30
CA LYS A 195 12.05 22.61 -7.14
C LYS A 195 10.58 22.42 -7.51
N ALA A 196 10.13 23.02 -8.62
CA ALA A 196 8.74 22.89 -9.07
C ALA A 196 8.36 21.44 -9.37
N TYR A 197 9.22 20.70 -10.08
CA TYR A 197 8.97 19.29 -10.40
C TYR A 197 8.93 18.43 -9.13
N GLY A 198 9.90 18.58 -8.24
CA GLY A 198 9.96 17.81 -6.99
C GLY A 198 8.76 18.09 -6.08
N LEU A 199 8.34 19.36 -5.95
CA LEU A 199 7.14 19.70 -5.17
C LEU A 199 5.85 19.20 -5.81
N ASN A 200 5.74 19.24 -7.15
CA ASN A 200 4.60 18.65 -7.83
C ASN A 200 4.49 17.15 -7.51
N MET A 201 5.61 16.42 -7.58
CA MET A 201 5.67 14.98 -7.27
C MET A 201 5.27 14.70 -5.81
N LEU A 202 5.80 15.47 -4.84
CA LEU A 202 5.42 15.31 -3.44
C LEU A 202 3.93 15.64 -3.19
N ALA A 203 3.39 16.63 -3.90
CA ALA A 203 1.97 16.96 -3.83
C ALA A 203 1.09 15.84 -4.41
N ASP A 204 1.50 15.19 -5.50
CA ASP A 204 0.82 14.01 -6.06
C ASP A 204 0.84 12.83 -5.06
N GLU A 205 1.96 12.60 -4.37
CA GLU A 205 2.04 11.55 -3.34
C GLU A 205 1.15 11.85 -2.13
N ILE A 206 1.10 13.12 -1.69
CA ILE A 206 0.25 13.54 -0.57
C ILE A 206 -1.23 13.42 -0.95
N SER A 207 -1.64 13.90 -2.14
CA SER A 207 -3.03 13.78 -2.59
C SER A 207 -3.46 12.32 -2.70
N GLY A 208 -2.63 11.48 -3.32
CA GLY A 208 -2.89 10.04 -3.47
C GLY A 208 -3.08 9.35 -2.13
N SER A 209 -2.15 9.59 -1.20
CA SER A 209 -2.20 9.02 0.15
C SER A 209 -3.43 9.49 0.92
N PHE A 210 -3.76 10.78 0.82
CA PHE A 210 -4.92 11.34 1.51
C PHE A 210 -6.23 10.79 0.95
N VAL A 211 -6.42 10.81 -0.38
CA VAL A 211 -7.66 10.33 -1.00
C VAL A 211 -7.86 8.84 -0.79
N GLN A 212 -6.78 8.04 -0.78
CA GLN A 212 -6.85 6.60 -0.50
C GLN A 212 -7.47 6.28 0.87
N LYS A 213 -7.31 7.17 1.87
CA LYS A 213 -7.95 7.00 3.19
C LYS A 213 -9.45 7.24 3.18
N LEU A 214 -9.98 7.89 2.14
CA LEU A 214 -11.39 8.32 2.07
C LEU A 214 -12.26 7.38 1.25
N VAL A 215 -11.64 6.47 0.49
CA VAL A 215 -12.34 5.53 -0.39
C VAL A 215 -11.92 4.09 -0.11
N PRO A 216 -12.85 3.12 -0.19
CA PRO A 216 -12.47 1.72 -0.28
C PRO A 216 -11.56 1.48 -1.49
N TYR A 217 -10.55 0.64 -1.32
CA TYR A 217 -9.58 0.35 -2.39
C TYR A 217 -9.11 -1.10 -2.36
N TYR A 218 -8.72 -1.63 -3.51
CA TYR A 218 -8.08 -2.94 -3.59
C TYR A 218 -6.57 -2.80 -3.36
N ALA A 219 -6.04 -3.61 -2.45
CA ALA A 219 -4.63 -3.69 -2.15
C ALA A 219 -4.12 -5.11 -2.45
N THR A 220 -2.87 -5.20 -2.90
CA THR A 220 -2.19 -6.49 -3.07
C THR A 220 -1.17 -6.70 -1.95
N TYR A 221 -1.10 -7.93 -1.46
CA TYR A 221 -0.04 -8.35 -0.54
C TYR A 221 0.42 -9.77 -0.88
N LYS A 222 1.61 -10.12 -0.37
CA LYS A 222 2.22 -11.44 -0.61
C LYS A 222 2.10 -12.30 0.64
N VAL A 223 1.60 -13.52 0.47
CA VAL A 223 1.42 -14.51 1.55
C VAL A 223 2.40 -15.65 1.33
N LEU A 224 3.07 -16.08 2.40
CA LEU A 224 3.98 -17.21 2.38
C LEU A 224 3.23 -18.52 2.11
N LEU A 225 3.80 -19.40 1.31
CA LEU A 225 3.34 -20.78 1.13
C LEU A 225 4.31 -21.72 1.84
N LEU A 226 3.79 -22.83 2.34
CA LEU A 226 4.60 -23.88 2.96
C LEU A 226 5.02 -24.88 1.89
N ASP A 227 6.30 -25.19 1.81
CA ASP A 227 6.89 -26.07 0.79
C ASP A 227 7.52 -27.34 1.36
N GLU A 228 7.64 -27.44 2.68
CA GLU A 228 8.10 -28.63 3.39
C GLU A 228 6.92 -29.51 3.82
N PRO A 229 6.92 -30.82 3.51
CA PRO A 229 5.94 -31.77 4.02
C PRO A 229 5.91 -31.80 5.56
N ASP A 230 4.70 -31.84 6.13
CA ASP A 230 4.50 -31.97 7.58
C ASP A 230 4.34 -33.41 8.07
N LEU A 231 4.15 -34.33 7.14
CA LEU A 231 4.02 -35.77 7.36
C LEU A 231 4.99 -36.52 6.45
N GLU A 232 5.12 -37.83 6.66
CA GLU A 232 5.78 -38.71 5.69
C GLU A 232 4.88 -38.86 4.46
N TYR A 233 5.20 -38.10 3.42
CA TYR A 233 4.49 -38.15 2.15
C TYR A 233 4.99 -39.31 1.29
N SER A 234 4.08 -39.90 0.52
CA SER A 234 4.47 -40.72 -0.64
C SER A 234 5.00 -39.85 -1.77
N ASP A 235 5.77 -40.44 -2.70
CA ASP A 235 6.27 -39.75 -3.91
C ASP A 235 5.16 -38.98 -4.66
N MET A 236 3.95 -39.56 -4.71
CA MET A 236 2.78 -38.92 -5.35
C MET A 236 2.32 -37.66 -4.61
N GLN A 237 2.32 -37.69 -3.27
CA GLN A 237 1.93 -36.55 -2.43
C GLN A 237 2.97 -35.43 -2.45
N GLU A 238 4.26 -35.79 -2.51
CA GLU A 238 5.34 -34.82 -2.74
C GLU A 238 5.18 -34.12 -4.08
N ASP A 239 4.89 -34.87 -5.15
CA ASP A 239 4.63 -34.32 -6.47
C ASP A 239 3.38 -33.42 -6.47
N GLU A 240 2.30 -33.81 -5.79
CA GLU A 240 1.10 -32.97 -5.64
C GLU A 240 1.41 -31.62 -5.01
N LEU A 241 2.15 -31.58 -3.90
CA LEU A 241 2.56 -30.34 -3.24
C LEU A 241 3.44 -29.50 -4.18
N LYS A 242 4.50 -30.11 -4.73
CA LYS A 242 5.46 -29.44 -5.62
C LYS A 242 4.79 -28.82 -6.83
N TYR A 243 3.96 -29.58 -7.54
CA TYR A 243 3.29 -29.09 -8.74
C TYR A 243 2.19 -28.08 -8.42
N ALA A 244 1.51 -28.21 -7.27
CA ALA A 244 0.58 -27.17 -6.82
C ALA A 244 1.30 -25.83 -6.66
N LEU A 245 2.44 -25.81 -5.97
CA LEU A 245 3.27 -24.61 -5.82
C LEU A 245 3.74 -24.08 -7.18
N GLU A 246 4.14 -24.96 -8.11
CA GLU A 246 4.50 -24.53 -9.47
C GLU A 246 3.33 -23.87 -10.20
N TYR A 247 2.12 -24.42 -10.12
CA TYR A 247 0.94 -23.81 -10.73
C TYR A 247 0.58 -22.45 -10.11
N ILE A 248 0.77 -22.27 -8.80
CA ILE A 248 0.60 -20.98 -8.12
C ILE A 248 1.53 -19.91 -8.71
N LYS A 249 2.79 -20.28 -9.00
CA LYS A 249 3.76 -19.38 -9.63
C LYS A 249 3.29 -18.88 -11.00
N TYR A 250 2.60 -19.74 -11.75
CA TYR A 250 1.99 -19.40 -13.04
C TYR A 250 0.56 -18.84 -12.92
N LYS A 251 0.07 -18.54 -11.70
CA LYS A 251 -1.29 -18.05 -11.41
C LYS A 251 -2.41 -18.99 -11.90
N ARG A 252 -2.10 -20.28 -12.06
CA ARG A 252 -3.03 -21.37 -12.37
C ARG A 252 -3.69 -21.88 -11.08
N TYR A 253 -4.42 -20.99 -10.41
CA TYR A 253 -5.01 -21.28 -9.09
C TYR A 253 -6.05 -22.41 -9.15
N ASP A 254 -6.75 -22.56 -10.27
CA ASP A 254 -7.64 -23.67 -10.60
C ASP A 254 -6.96 -25.03 -10.40
N LYS A 255 -5.75 -25.19 -10.95
CA LYS A 255 -5.03 -26.45 -10.91
C LYS A 255 -4.32 -26.67 -9.59
N ALA A 256 -3.81 -25.60 -8.99
CA ALA A 256 -3.23 -25.65 -7.66
C ALA A 256 -4.27 -26.10 -6.62
N GLU A 257 -5.50 -25.58 -6.71
CA GLU A 257 -6.62 -25.99 -5.85
C GLU A 257 -6.92 -27.49 -5.97
N GLU A 258 -7.01 -28.01 -7.21
CA GLU A 258 -7.26 -29.44 -7.46
C GLU A 258 -6.20 -30.32 -6.81
N LEU A 259 -4.91 -29.98 -6.98
CA LEU A 259 -3.79 -30.75 -6.44
C LEU A 259 -3.73 -30.68 -4.91
N LEU A 260 -3.92 -29.50 -4.33
CA LEU A 260 -3.91 -29.33 -2.87
C LEU A 260 -5.12 -30.00 -2.19
N SER A 261 -6.28 -30.00 -2.86
CA SER A 261 -7.46 -30.72 -2.37
C SER A 261 -7.22 -32.22 -2.37
N ARG A 262 -6.65 -32.77 -3.45
CA ARG A 262 -6.28 -34.20 -3.53
C ARG A 262 -5.23 -34.58 -2.49
N LEU A 263 -4.24 -33.72 -2.26
CA LEU A 263 -3.23 -33.91 -1.24
C LEU A 263 -3.83 -33.96 0.17
N LEU A 264 -4.75 -33.03 0.47
CA LEU A 264 -5.45 -33.00 1.75
C LEU A 264 -6.31 -34.26 1.94
N GLU A 265 -7.08 -34.65 0.92
CA GLU A 265 -7.90 -35.86 0.95
C GLU A 265 -7.06 -37.15 1.10
N SER A 266 -5.96 -37.28 0.34
CA SER A 266 -5.10 -38.47 0.37
C SER A 266 -4.36 -38.64 1.69
N THR A 267 -4.12 -37.54 2.42
CA THR A 267 -3.59 -37.56 3.79
C THR A 267 -4.68 -37.73 4.86
N SER A 268 -5.94 -37.99 4.45
CA SER A 268 -7.11 -38.10 5.34
C SER A 268 -7.31 -36.85 6.21
N ASP A 269 -7.13 -35.67 5.61
CA ASP A 269 -7.26 -34.36 6.24
C ASP A 269 -6.27 -34.11 7.40
N LYS A 270 -5.11 -34.79 7.38
CA LYS A 270 -4.10 -34.69 8.45
C LYS A 270 -2.92 -33.78 8.10
N SER A 271 -2.76 -33.39 6.84
CA SER A 271 -1.70 -32.45 6.46
C SER A 271 -2.13 -31.00 6.71
N TYR A 272 -1.48 -30.35 7.67
CA TYR A 272 -1.67 -28.91 7.88
C TYR A 272 -1.06 -28.09 6.73
N VAL A 273 -0.01 -28.57 6.07
CA VAL A 273 0.62 -27.91 4.92
C VAL A 273 -0.35 -27.84 3.74
N ALA A 274 -1.01 -28.96 3.42
CA ALA A 274 -2.02 -29.03 2.38
C ALA A 274 -3.22 -28.12 2.70
N ALA A 275 -3.74 -28.22 3.92
CA ALA A 275 -4.86 -27.39 4.39
C ALA A 275 -4.53 -25.90 4.34
N TYR A 276 -3.37 -25.50 4.85
CA TYR A 276 -2.90 -24.12 4.85
C TYR A 276 -2.73 -23.57 3.42
N ASN A 277 -2.01 -24.28 2.55
CA ASN A 277 -1.80 -23.81 1.19
C ASN A 277 -3.13 -23.72 0.42
N LEU A 278 -4.04 -24.67 0.61
CA LEU A 278 -5.38 -24.62 0.02
C LEU A 278 -6.18 -23.42 0.55
N ALA A 279 -6.06 -23.09 1.85
CA ALA A 279 -6.65 -21.89 2.44
C ALA A 279 -6.17 -20.61 1.73
N ILE A 280 -4.87 -20.51 1.42
CA ILE A 280 -4.32 -19.36 0.70
C ILE A 280 -4.90 -19.28 -0.73
N ILE A 281 -5.14 -20.41 -1.39
CA ILE A 281 -5.80 -20.41 -2.71
C ILE A 281 -7.23 -19.90 -2.63
N LYS A 282 -8.00 -20.34 -1.65
CA LYS A 282 -9.35 -19.80 -1.40
C LYS A 282 -9.31 -18.30 -1.10
N GLU A 283 -8.31 -17.85 -0.34
CA GLU A 283 -8.10 -16.42 -0.06
C GLU A 283 -7.80 -15.62 -1.35
N VAL A 284 -6.92 -16.12 -2.22
CA VAL A 284 -6.61 -15.52 -3.53
C VAL A 284 -7.85 -15.41 -4.42
N GLN A 285 -8.74 -16.40 -4.37
CA GLN A 285 -9.99 -16.43 -5.12
C GLN A 285 -11.08 -15.52 -4.51
N GLY A 286 -10.85 -14.97 -3.32
CA GLY A 286 -11.81 -14.15 -2.58
C GLY A 286 -12.87 -14.96 -1.81
N ASP A 287 -12.75 -16.30 -1.78
CA ASP A 287 -13.60 -17.16 -0.94
C ASP A 287 -13.05 -17.21 0.49
N LEU A 288 -13.26 -16.10 1.20
CA LEU A 288 -12.73 -15.90 2.54
C LEU A 288 -13.31 -16.86 3.58
N MET A 289 -14.52 -17.39 3.35
CA MET A 289 -15.16 -18.32 4.27
C MET A 289 -14.53 -19.71 4.18
N SER A 290 -14.33 -20.24 2.97
CA SER A 290 -13.60 -21.49 2.78
C SER A 290 -12.14 -21.36 3.22
N ALA A 291 -11.49 -20.22 2.92
CA ALA A 291 -10.14 -19.93 3.38
C ALA A 291 -10.03 -20.01 4.91
N LYS A 292 -10.99 -19.42 5.62
CA LYS A 292 -11.04 -19.47 7.09
C LYS A 292 -11.15 -20.91 7.61
N GLN A 293 -12.09 -21.69 7.07
CA GLN A 293 -12.31 -23.08 7.51
C GLN A 293 -11.06 -23.94 7.33
N LEU A 294 -10.39 -23.81 6.19
CA LEU A 294 -9.16 -24.54 5.90
C LEU A 294 -7.97 -24.09 6.76
N CYS A 295 -7.89 -22.80 7.07
CA CYS A 295 -6.86 -22.27 7.96
C CYS A 295 -7.08 -22.72 9.42
N GLU A 296 -8.34 -22.78 9.89
CA GLU A 296 -8.71 -23.34 11.19
C GLU A 296 -8.43 -24.84 11.27
N LEU A 297 -8.64 -25.57 10.16
CA LEU A 297 -8.24 -26.97 10.06
C LEU A 297 -6.71 -27.10 10.21
N ALA A 298 -5.93 -26.32 9.45
CA ALA A 298 -4.47 -26.33 9.55
C ALA A 298 -3.99 -26.03 10.98
N ASP A 299 -4.57 -25.04 11.65
CA ASP A 299 -4.28 -24.68 13.04
C ASP A 299 -4.60 -25.82 14.02
N SER A 300 -5.74 -26.50 13.83
CA SER A 300 -6.13 -27.62 14.70
C SER A 300 -5.19 -28.83 14.61
N LEU A 301 -4.40 -28.93 13.54
CA LEU A 301 -3.44 -29.99 13.28
C LEU A 301 -2.03 -29.68 13.82
N THR A 302 -1.75 -28.44 14.20
CA THR A 302 -0.45 -28.05 14.76
C THR A 302 -0.46 -28.08 16.29
N ILE A 303 0.58 -28.64 16.89
CA ILE A 303 0.77 -28.63 18.36
C ILE A 303 1.64 -27.43 18.77
N GLN A 304 2.64 -27.12 17.95
CA GLN A 304 3.53 -25.97 18.14
C GLN A 304 3.10 -24.84 17.21
N PRO A 305 3.26 -23.57 17.60
CA PRO A 305 2.95 -22.43 16.75
C PRO A 305 3.71 -22.51 15.43
N VAL A 306 2.96 -22.41 14.32
CA VAL A 306 3.52 -22.28 12.97
C VAL A 306 3.21 -20.87 12.51
N GLU A 307 4.24 -20.00 12.49
CA GLU A 307 4.10 -18.56 12.25
C GLU A 307 3.25 -18.24 11.01
N ALA A 308 3.42 -19.00 9.92
CA ALA A 308 2.64 -18.82 8.70
C ALA A 308 1.13 -19.03 8.91
N VAL A 309 0.76 -20.07 9.66
CA VAL A 309 -0.64 -20.43 9.97
C VAL A 309 -1.25 -19.39 10.91
N ASP A 310 -0.53 -19.04 11.99
CA ASP A 310 -0.99 -18.03 12.97
C ASP A 310 -1.27 -16.68 12.30
N LEU A 311 -0.32 -16.22 11.46
CA LEU A 311 -0.47 -14.98 10.69
C LEU A 311 -1.63 -15.07 9.69
N ALA A 312 -1.92 -16.24 9.12
CA ALA A 312 -3.03 -16.42 8.20
C ALA A 312 -4.39 -16.34 8.87
N ILE A 313 -4.56 -16.92 10.07
CA ILE A 313 -5.82 -16.82 10.83
C ILE A 313 -6.15 -15.36 11.14
N LEU A 314 -5.18 -14.61 11.68
CA LEU A 314 -5.36 -13.19 12.00
C LEU A 314 -5.69 -12.39 10.74
N ARG A 315 -4.93 -12.62 9.66
CA ARG A 315 -5.11 -11.93 8.38
C ARG A 315 -6.47 -12.23 7.74
N ILE A 316 -6.90 -13.49 7.65
CA ILE A 316 -8.16 -13.87 7.02
C ILE A 316 -9.35 -13.28 7.81
N ASN A 317 -9.32 -13.34 9.14
CA ASN A 317 -10.34 -12.70 9.96
C ASN A 317 -10.40 -11.18 9.73
N GLN A 318 -9.23 -10.53 9.63
CA GLN A 318 -9.15 -9.10 9.28
C GLN A 318 -9.71 -8.84 7.88
N SER A 319 -9.35 -9.65 6.87
CA SER A 319 -9.86 -9.54 5.50
C SER A 319 -11.38 -9.69 5.43
N ILE A 320 -11.98 -10.60 6.20
CA ILE A 320 -13.44 -10.75 6.30
C ILE A 320 -14.08 -9.48 6.89
N SER A 321 -13.51 -8.95 7.96
CA SER A 321 -13.99 -7.71 8.60
C SER A 321 -13.89 -6.51 7.65
N SER A 322 -12.71 -6.32 7.06
CA SER A 322 -12.42 -5.28 6.06
C SER A 322 -13.36 -5.37 4.86
N HIS A 323 -13.60 -6.59 4.35
CA HIS A 323 -14.53 -6.80 3.23
C HIS A 323 -15.95 -6.38 3.57
N ARG A 324 -16.47 -6.80 4.73
CA ARG A 324 -17.83 -6.41 5.18
C ARG A 324 -17.94 -4.90 5.38
N GLN A 325 -16.94 -4.25 5.96
CA GLN A 325 -16.96 -2.81 6.15
C GLN A 325 -16.91 -2.08 4.80
N ALA A 326 -16.01 -2.46 3.90
CA ALA A 326 -15.89 -1.87 2.57
C ALA A 326 -17.20 -2.01 1.78
N GLN A 327 -17.83 -3.17 1.80
CA GLN A 327 -19.14 -3.38 1.14
C GLN A 327 -20.22 -2.43 1.67
N LYS A 328 -20.29 -2.23 3.00
CA LYS A 328 -21.21 -1.25 3.59
C LYS A 328 -20.93 0.17 3.09
N GLN A 329 -19.65 0.55 2.97
CA GLN A 329 -19.25 1.89 2.52
C GLN A 329 -19.55 2.14 1.04
N ILE A 330 -19.54 1.08 0.22
CA ILE A 330 -19.86 1.12 -1.22
C ILE A 330 -21.36 1.24 -1.46
N GLN A 331 -22.18 0.61 -0.61
CA GLN A 331 -23.64 0.54 -0.79
C GLN A 331 -24.40 1.80 -0.30
N GLN A 332 -23.74 2.69 0.44
CA GLN A 332 -24.29 3.97 0.91
C GLN A 332 -24.29 5.05 -0.18
#